data_AF-N1QCQ5-F1
#
_entry.id   AF-N1QCQ5-F1
#
_cell.length_a   1.000
_cell.length_b   1.000
_cell.length_c   1.000
_cell.angle_alpha   90.00
_cell.angle_beta   90.00
_cell.angle_gamma   90.00
#
_symmetry.space_group_name_H-M   'P 1'
#
loop_
_entity.id
_entity.type
_entity.pdbx_description
1 polymer ?
#
loop_
_entity_poly.entity_id
_entity_poly.type
_entity_poly.pdbx_seq_one_letter_code
_entity_poly.pdbx_strand_id
1 'polypeptide(L)'
;MVKLPQHHILSFVYDNEGGCALTALVHGVRFHVIVDPAELKDRSKAGKKIRRQYLQLLQQVKDESQEDCGCHDTSPLFVQEDEDEDGDESDDKDSGISMSVSSEEDVDPSAPSTVHLQTFVLKPLAKLFSSKAPKPKSKHRSVQDWYHCATHFYHLYLSNGKLLAQEDEETDDTKEHIDSTIPVIKLPRYIQKLDVPSFSASDITVLDECEGPDPVPLHPTLVKVDGKEYFLKTVDAAQPGPTKRELQVMKKIEDEGIHNEIRVPLLRGLVHFDGDGETKMMGFLMDAIADPTPLTKMLDSNVSQEKRMKWADDSARTVDLLHQHNIIWGDAKGDNFMVDKNDDLWIIDFGGSYTEGWVDPELKDSEDGDIQGLNKVVNGLHDPDENTIQDPEEGEHANDGAEEEDKTKDGEKKSEDQSDRKRLHGVKRKHESDLKNNEDGPSAKERKMPKDNRGANQVHDAKPNEQEMYDADAEDDEPLYCYCNKPEGGRMLACDDERCKKQWFHFECVGIEEAPKEKKWYCEGCLIAEEWRSNHGDTRKHAPKSL
;
A
#
# COMPACT_ATOMS: atom_id res chain seq x y z
N MET A 1 39.59 -5.11 0.61
CA MET A 1 39.18 -5.23 -0.81
C MET A 1 38.88 -3.83 -1.36
N VAL A 2 38.36 -3.67 -2.58
CA VAL A 2 37.84 -2.37 -3.05
C VAL A 2 36.33 -2.38 -2.78
N LYS A 3 35.89 -1.66 -1.75
CA LYS A 3 34.47 -1.49 -1.44
C LYS A 3 33.80 -0.72 -2.59
N LEU A 4 32.59 -1.11 -2.98
CA LEU A 4 31.81 -0.36 -3.96
C LEU A 4 31.47 1.05 -3.40
N PRO A 5 31.43 2.09 -4.26
CA PRO A 5 30.86 3.38 -3.86
C PRO A 5 29.35 3.23 -3.61
N GLN A 6 28.74 4.25 -3.01
CA GLN A 6 27.29 4.39 -3.01
C GLN A 6 26.80 4.45 -4.46
N HIS A 7 25.80 3.64 -4.77
CA HIS A 7 25.22 3.45 -6.09
C HIS A 7 23.74 3.08 -5.93
N HIS A 8 22.96 3.35 -6.97
CA HIS A 8 21.53 3.07 -7.01
C HIS A 8 21.23 2.27 -8.27
N ILE A 9 20.38 1.26 -8.18
CA ILE A 9 20.00 0.43 -9.33
C ILE A 9 18.81 1.11 -10.01
N LEU A 10 18.98 1.50 -11.28
CA LEU A 10 17.92 2.13 -12.08
C LEU A 10 17.10 1.11 -12.87
N SER A 11 17.68 -0.04 -13.20
CA SER A 11 17.02 -1.15 -13.87
C SER A 11 17.88 -2.40 -13.71
N PHE A 12 17.23 -3.54 -13.47
CA PHE A 12 17.87 -4.85 -13.49
C PHE A 12 16.94 -5.84 -14.17
N VAL A 13 17.41 -6.47 -15.25
CA VAL A 13 16.64 -7.44 -16.04
C VAL A 13 17.49 -8.66 -16.33
N TYR A 14 16.87 -9.83 -16.40
CA TYR A 14 17.53 -11.09 -16.71
C TYR A 14 16.64 -11.98 -17.59
N ASP A 15 17.29 -12.85 -18.36
CA ASP A 15 16.63 -13.74 -19.32
C ASP A 15 16.66 -15.21 -18.87
N ASN A 16 15.95 -16.06 -19.62
CA ASN A 16 15.89 -17.51 -19.37
C ASN A 16 17.12 -18.29 -19.85
N GLU A 17 17.96 -17.70 -20.72
CA GLU A 17 19.22 -18.30 -21.20
C GLU A 17 20.37 -18.13 -20.19
N GLY A 18 20.15 -17.26 -19.19
CA GLY A 18 21.03 -17.01 -18.06
C GLY A 18 21.80 -15.70 -18.16
N GLY A 19 21.45 -14.81 -19.09
CA GLY A 19 22.02 -13.48 -19.21
C GLY A 19 21.31 -12.46 -18.31
N CYS A 20 21.99 -11.35 -18.03
CA CYS A 20 21.38 -10.20 -17.36
C CYS A 20 21.97 -8.87 -17.83
N ALA A 21 21.18 -7.82 -17.71
CA ALA A 21 21.58 -6.42 -17.92
C ALA A 21 21.22 -5.60 -16.67
N LEU A 22 22.17 -4.78 -16.24
CA LEU A 22 22.08 -3.99 -15.01
C LEU A 22 22.46 -2.54 -15.30
N THR A 23 21.58 -1.61 -14.98
CA THR A 23 21.82 -0.17 -15.09
C THR A 23 21.95 0.42 -13.68
N ALA A 24 23.13 0.93 -13.34
CA ALA A 24 23.40 1.57 -12.05
C ALA A 24 23.78 3.04 -12.20
N LEU A 25 23.30 3.89 -11.29
CA LEU A 25 23.73 5.28 -11.14
C LEU A 25 24.80 5.40 -10.05
N VAL A 26 25.97 5.91 -10.41
CA VAL A 26 27.08 6.14 -9.48
C VAL A 26 27.50 7.60 -9.57
N HIS A 27 27.31 8.37 -8.49
CA HIS A 27 27.69 9.78 -8.41
C HIS A 27 27.16 10.67 -9.56
N GLY A 28 26.00 10.35 -10.15
CA GLY A 28 25.43 11.07 -11.29
C GLY A 28 25.97 10.65 -12.67
N VAL A 29 26.61 9.48 -12.76
CA VAL A 29 27.06 8.84 -14.02
C VAL A 29 26.44 7.45 -14.09
N ARG A 30 25.86 7.09 -15.24
CA ARG A 30 25.18 5.81 -15.46
C ARG A 30 26.16 4.75 -15.97
N PHE A 31 26.05 3.54 -15.46
CA PHE A 31 26.81 2.37 -15.90
C PHE A 31 25.82 1.28 -16.29
N HIS A 32 25.80 0.91 -17.57
CA HIS A 32 25.01 -0.20 -18.07
C HIS A 32 25.95 -1.40 -18.28
N VAL A 33 25.67 -2.51 -17.61
CA VAL A 33 26.52 -3.69 -17.56
C VAL A 33 25.74 -4.91 -18.04
N ILE A 34 26.22 -5.54 -19.12
CA ILE A 34 25.65 -6.75 -19.70
C ILE A 34 26.50 -7.97 -19.32
N VAL A 35 25.83 -9.08 -19.02
CA VAL A 35 26.47 -10.37 -18.75
C VAL A 35 25.92 -11.41 -19.72
N ASP A 36 26.72 -11.78 -20.71
CA ASP A 36 26.41 -12.88 -21.63
C ASP A 36 26.99 -14.21 -21.06
N PRO A 37 26.17 -15.27 -20.87
CA PRO A 37 26.61 -16.61 -20.49
C PRO A 37 27.67 -17.23 -21.42
N ALA A 38 27.78 -16.74 -22.65
CA ALA A 38 28.80 -17.11 -23.62
C ALA A 38 30.19 -16.56 -23.28
N GLU A 39 30.27 -15.32 -22.81
CA GLU A 39 31.53 -14.67 -22.41
C GLU A 39 32.04 -15.14 -21.03
N LEU A 40 31.17 -15.80 -20.25
CA LEU A 40 31.55 -16.50 -19.01
C LEU A 40 32.12 -17.93 -19.24
N LYS A 41 32.69 -18.24 -20.42
CA LYS A 41 33.27 -19.56 -20.74
C LYS A 41 34.80 -19.62 -20.56
N ASP A 42 35.26 -20.01 -19.37
CA ASP A 42 36.69 -20.16 -19.05
C ASP A 42 37.13 -21.63 -18.83
N ARG A 43 38.35 -21.99 -19.26
CA ARG A 43 38.90 -23.36 -19.13
C ARG A 43 39.47 -23.67 -17.74
N SER A 44 39.93 -22.67 -17.01
CA SER A 44 40.55 -22.75 -15.69
C SER A 44 39.57 -23.21 -14.60
N LYS A 45 40.11 -23.73 -13.50
CA LYS A 45 39.29 -24.12 -12.33
C LYS A 45 38.65 -22.89 -11.65
N ALA A 46 39.36 -21.75 -11.61
CA ALA A 46 38.87 -20.52 -11.00
C ALA A 46 37.71 -19.92 -11.80
N GLY A 47 37.84 -19.78 -13.13
CA GLY A 47 36.77 -19.27 -13.98
C GLY A 47 35.51 -20.15 -13.93
N LYS A 48 35.67 -21.48 -13.90
CA LYS A 48 34.55 -22.42 -13.68
C LYS A 48 33.87 -22.26 -12.31
N LYS A 49 34.60 -21.87 -11.26
CA LYS A 49 34.01 -21.54 -9.95
C LYS A 49 33.20 -20.24 -10.05
N ILE A 50 33.75 -19.19 -10.67
CA ILE A 50 33.08 -17.90 -10.83
C ILE A 50 31.79 -18.04 -11.66
N ARG A 51 31.83 -18.75 -12.79
CA ARG A 51 30.63 -19.02 -13.60
C ARG A 51 29.55 -19.77 -12.81
N ARG A 52 29.94 -20.72 -11.96
CA ARG A 52 28.98 -21.45 -11.10
C ARG A 52 28.37 -20.53 -10.06
N GLN A 53 29.15 -19.66 -9.43
CA GLN A 53 28.66 -18.68 -8.46
C GLN A 53 27.65 -17.72 -9.10
N TYR A 54 27.94 -17.20 -10.31
CA TYR A 54 27.00 -16.38 -11.07
C TYR A 54 25.68 -17.11 -11.35
N LEU A 55 25.74 -18.33 -11.89
CA LEU A 55 24.55 -19.13 -12.19
C LEU A 55 23.75 -19.50 -10.94
N GLN A 56 24.42 -19.69 -9.79
CA GLN A 56 23.75 -19.95 -8.51
C GLN A 56 22.99 -18.72 -8.03
N LEU A 57 23.64 -17.55 -8.00
CA LEU A 57 23.00 -16.27 -7.63
C LEU A 57 21.82 -15.93 -8.55
N LEU A 58 21.96 -16.14 -9.86
CA LEU A 58 20.88 -15.93 -10.82
C LEU A 58 19.73 -16.94 -10.66
N GLN A 59 20.01 -18.17 -10.22
CA GLN A 59 18.95 -19.13 -9.92
C GLN A 59 18.20 -18.73 -8.65
N GLN A 60 18.90 -18.34 -7.58
CA GLN A 60 18.27 -17.88 -6.33
C GLN A 60 17.32 -16.69 -6.57
N VAL A 61 17.76 -15.70 -7.35
CA VAL A 61 16.90 -14.56 -7.77
C VAL A 61 15.66 -15.01 -8.55
N LYS A 62 15.78 -16.05 -9.38
CA LYS A 62 14.65 -16.59 -10.14
C LYS A 62 13.69 -17.38 -9.28
N ASP A 63 14.21 -18.09 -8.28
CA ASP A 63 13.43 -18.86 -7.33
C ASP A 63 12.63 -17.90 -6.43
N GLU A 64 13.29 -16.89 -5.84
CA GLU A 64 12.66 -15.77 -5.09
C GLU A 64 11.55 -15.09 -5.93
N SER A 65 11.83 -14.72 -7.19
CA SER A 65 10.81 -14.09 -8.06
C SER A 65 9.64 -15.00 -8.48
N GLN A 66 9.77 -16.32 -8.30
CA GLN A 66 8.69 -17.28 -8.52
C GLN A 66 7.92 -17.59 -7.22
N GLU A 67 8.54 -17.41 -6.07
CA GLU A 67 7.86 -17.38 -4.77
C GLU A 67 7.00 -16.10 -4.69
N ASP A 68 7.51 -14.94 -5.12
CA ASP A 68 6.72 -13.69 -5.35
C ASP A 68 5.53 -13.87 -6.31
N CYS A 69 5.66 -14.72 -7.33
CA CYS A 69 4.55 -14.99 -8.25
C CYS A 69 3.46 -15.90 -7.64
N GLY A 70 3.74 -16.49 -6.47
CA GLY A 70 2.77 -17.02 -5.53
C GLY A 70 2.32 -15.97 -4.52
N CYS A 71 1.78 -14.85 -5.02
CA CYS A 71 1.14 -13.77 -4.25
C CYS A 71 1.83 -13.44 -2.92
N HIS A 72 3.03 -12.85 -2.98
CA HIS A 72 3.56 -12.13 -1.82
C HIS A 72 2.74 -10.86 -1.56
N ASP A 73 1.68 -11.06 -0.79
CA ASP A 73 1.13 -10.18 0.21
C ASP A 73 1.89 -8.84 0.37
N THR A 74 1.31 -7.76 -0.14
CA THR A 74 1.05 -6.66 0.78
C THR A 74 0.08 -7.22 1.81
N SER A 75 0.57 -7.67 2.97
CA SER A 75 -0.22 -8.34 3.99
C SER A 75 -1.56 -7.63 4.15
N PRO A 76 -2.70 -8.30 3.89
CA PRO A 76 -3.98 -7.68 4.13
C PRO A 76 -3.97 -7.26 5.60
N LEU A 77 -4.20 -5.98 5.88
CA LEU A 77 -4.28 -5.43 7.25
C LEU A 77 -5.40 -6.10 8.09
N PHE A 78 -6.11 -7.07 7.51
CA PHE A 78 -7.25 -7.79 8.02
C PHE A 78 -7.26 -9.23 7.46
N VAL A 79 -6.53 -10.15 8.09
CA VAL A 79 -6.81 -11.59 8.00
C VAL A 79 -7.26 -12.06 9.38
N GLN A 80 -8.48 -12.60 9.47
CA GLN A 80 -8.91 -13.35 10.64
C GLN A 80 -8.43 -14.79 10.45
N GLU A 81 -7.44 -15.21 11.24
CA GLU A 81 -7.06 -16.62 11.33
C GLU A 81 -8.00 -17.31 12.34
N ASP A 82 -8.77 -18.30 11.86
CA ASP A 82 -9.49 -19.23 12.74
C ASP A 82 -8.50 -20.28 13.29
N GLU A 83 -8.37 -20.36 14.61
CA GLU A 83 -7.63 -21.45 15.29
C GLU A 83 -8.36 -22.80 15.10
N ASP A 84 -7.66 -23.90 14.78
CA ASP A 84 -7.84 -25.19 15.47
C ASP A 84 -6.86 -26.33 15.05
N GLU A 85 -6.52 -27.15 16.07
CA GLU A 85 -6.05 -28.56 16.10
C GLU A 85 -4.73 -29.04 15.40
N ASP A 86 -3.68 -29.13 16.23
CA ASP A 86 -2.88 -30.34 16.56
C ASP A 86 -2.64 -31.46 15.50
N GLY A 87 -1.36 -31.70 15.16
CA GLY A 87 -0.90 -32.89 14.42
C GLY A 87 0.56 -33.27 14.73
N ASP A 88 0.78 -34.50 15.23
CA ASP A 88 2.01 -34.93 15.92
C ASP A 88 3.03 -35.73 15.06
N GLU A 89 4.29 -35.77 15.53
CA GLU A 89 5.40 -36.71 15.27
C GLU A 89 5.72 -37.23 13.84
N SER A 90 6.95 -37.00 13.34
CA SER A 90 8.09 -37.93 13.54
C SER A 90 9.36 -37.62 12.69
N ASP A 91 10.53 -38.08 13.18
CA ASP A 91 11.87 -37.92 12.57
C ASP A 91 12.02 -38.53 11.15
N ASP A 92 12.92 -37.95 10.33
CA ASP A 92 14.15 -38.69 10.00
C ASP A 92 15.34 -37.82 9.59
N LYS A 93 16.56 -38.30 9.87
CA LYS A 93 17.84 -37.60 9.68
C LYS A 93 18.61 -38.13 8.47
N ASP A 94 19.20 -37.27 7.65
CA ASP A 94 20.59 -37.53 7.21
C ASP A 94 21.35 -36.24 6.81
N SER A 95 22.63 -36.39 6.47
CA SER A 95 23.66 -35.52 7.00
C SER A 95 24.37 -34.65 5.95
N GLY A 96 24.45 -33.36 6.27
CA GLY A 96 25.69 -32.57 6.25
C GLY A 96 26.52 -32.46 4.97
N ILE A 97 26.64 -31.22 4.48
CA ILE A 97 27.94 -30.66 4.04
C ILE A 97 28.05 -29.25 4.65
N SER A 98 28.93 -29.09 5.64
CA SER A 98 29.41 -27.77 6.05
C SER A 98 30.46 -27.32 5.04
N MET A 99 30.07 -26.43 4.12
CA MET A 99 31.01 -25.63 3.35
C MET A 99 31.11 -24.26 4.01
N SER A 100 31.98 -24.16 5.01
CA SER A 100 32.54 -22.88 5.45
C SER A 100 33.41 -22.27 4.35
N VAL A 101 32.75 -21.74 3.31
CA VAL A 101 33.36 -20.73 2.47
C VAL A 101 33.65 -19.53 3.36
N SER A 102 34.93 -19.22 3.54
CA SER A 102 35.36 -17.98 4.19
C SER A 102 34.99 -16.82 3.27
N SER A 103 33.75 -16.35 3.40
CA SER A 103 33.24 -15.23 2.63
C SER A 103 33.33 -13.97 3.48
N GLU A 104 34.43 -13.24 3.27
CA GLU A 104 34.52 -11.82 3.61
C GLU A 104 33.62 -11.07 2.61
N GLU A 105 32.31 -11.09 2.86
CA GLU A 105 31.32 -10.47 1.97
C GLU A 105 31.24 -8.96 2.19
N ASP A 106 31.11 -8.21 1.09
CA ASP A 106 30.90 -6.76 1.13
C ASP A 106 29.40 -6.40 1.37
N VAL A 107 28.55 -7.41 1.59
CA VAL A 107 27.08 -7.38 1.69
C VAL A 107 26.67 -8.19 2.93
N ASP A 108 25.56 -7.80 3.56
CA ASP A 108 24.97 -8.55 4.68
C ASP A 108 24.48 -9.93 4.18
N PRO A 109 24.80 -11.06 4.85
CA PRO A 109 24.28 -12.37 4.50
C PRO A 109 22.75 -12.51 4.58
N SER A 110 22.04 -11.55 5.19
CA SER A 110 20.57 -11.47 5.22
C SER A 110 19.96 -10.70 4.03
N ALA A 111 20.76 -10.08 3.16
CA ALA A 111 20.24 -9.32 2.04
C ALA A 111 19.60 -10.22 0.95
N PRO A 112 18.58 -9.73 0.21
CA PRO A 112 17.96 -10.49 -0.89
C PRO A 112 18.97 -10.95 -1.94
N SER A 113 18.75 -12.11 -2.59
CA SER A 113 19.71 -12.63 -3.57
C SER A 113 19.92 -11.69 -4.77
N THR A 114 18.94 -10.82 -5.04
CA THR A 114 19.03 -9.73 -6.03
C THR A 114 20.22 -8.81 -5.73
N VAL A 115 20.39 -8.38 -4.48
CA VAL A 115 21.48 -7.49 -4.02
C VAL A 115 22.83 -8.19 -4.13
N HIS A 116 22.90 -9.48 -3.80
CA HIS A 116 24.13 -10.28 -3.96
C HIS A 116 24.53 -10.41 -5.44
N LEU A 117 23.56 -10.63 -6.34
CA LEU A 117 23.81 -10.72 -7.79
C LEU A 117 24.21 -9.36 -8.40
N GLN A 118 23.49 -8.28 -8.07
CA GLN A 118 23.82 -6.91 -8.49
C GLN A 118 25.23 -6.53 -8.04
N THR A 119 25.58 -6.82 -6.78
CA THR A 119 26.93 -6.60 -6.24
C THR A 119 27.98 -7.42 -6.99
N PHE A 120 27.70 -8.69 -7.32
CA PHE A 120 28.60 -9.53 -8.13
C PHE A 120 28.88 -8.92 -9.51
N VAL A 121 27.86 -8.37 -10.18
CA VAL A 121 27.95 -7.73 -11.50
C VAL A 121 28.74 -6.41 -11.44
N LEU A 122 28.58 -5.61 -10.40
CA LEU A 122 29.27 -4.31 -10.26
C LEU A 122 30.72 -4.42 -9.76
N LYS A 123 31.08 -5.51 -9.06
CA LYS A 123 32.40 -5.69 -8.42
C LYS A 123 33.61 -5.57 -9.37
N PRO A 124 33.59 -6.02 -10.65
CA PRO A 124 34.68 -5.78 -11.60
C PRO A 124 34.89 -4.29 -11.93
N LEU A 125 33.84 -3.47 -11.90
CA LEU A 125 33.88 -2.03 -12.19
C LEU A 125 34.35 -1.19 -10.98
N ALA A 126 34.51 -1.77 -9.79
CA ALA A 126 34.82 -1.06 -8.53
C ALA A 126 36.01 -0.08 -8.62
N LYS A 127 37.01 -0.38 -9.45
CA LYS A 127 38.17 0.51 -9.69
C LYS A 127 37.92 1.61 -10.73
N LEU A 128 36.99 1.38 -11.65
CA LEU A 128 36.64 2.29 -12.74
C LEU A 128 35.75 3.44 -12.24
N PHE A 129 34.87 3.20 -11.26
CA PHE A 129 34.02 4.26 -10.69
C PHE A 129 34.82 5.47 -10.20
N SER A 130 35.95 5.25 -9.52
CA SER A 130 36.81 6.34 -9.05
C SER A 130 37.41 7.23 -10.15
N SER A 131 37.49 6.74 -11.40
CA SER A 131 38.01 7.50 -12.55
C SER A 131 36.93 8.00 -13.51
N LYS A 132 35.85 7.23 -13.70
CA LYS A 132 34.73 7.54 -14.61
C LYS A 132 33.60 8.32 -13.94
N ALA A 133 33.37 8.06 -12.65
CA ALA A 133 32.34 8.69 -11.82
C ALA A 133 32.97 9.35 -10.57
N PRO A 134 33.83 10.37 -10.73
CA PRO A 134 34.39 11.10 -9.61
C PRO A 134 33.27 11.80 -8.82
N LYS A 135 33.41 11.87 -7.48
CA LYS A 135 32.41 12.54 -6.63
C LYS A 135 32.18 13.98 -7.12
N PRO A 136 30.92 14.39 -7.39
CA PRO A 136 30.64 15.70 -7.95
C PRO A 136 30.95 16.81 -6.95
N LYS A 137 31.37 17.97 -7.47
CA LYS A 137 31.74 19.14 -6.66
C LYS A 137 30.53 19.93 -6.14
N SER A 138 29.37 19.72 -6.76
CA SER A 138 28.06 20.28 -6.42
C SER A 138 27.07 19.13 -6.33
N LYS A 139 26.11 19.18 -5.41
CA LYS A 139 24.96 18.26 -5.42
C LYS A 139 23.89 18.67 -6.44
N HIS A 140 23.83 19.96 -6.76
CA HIS A 140 22.82 20.50 -7.68
C HIS A 140 23.15 20.12 -9.13
N ARG A 141 22.22 19.38 -9.75
CA ARG A 141 22.12 19.11 -11.20
C ARG A 141 20.71 19.48 -11.68
N SER A 142 20.55 19.77 -12.97
CA SER A 142 19.20 19.97 -13.52
C SER A 142 18.46 18.63 -13.64
N VAL A 143 17.13 18.65 -13.78
CA VAL A 143 16.34 17.44 -14.09
C VAL A 143 16.73 16.91 -15.48
N GLN A 144 17.04 17.80 -16.43
CA GLN A 144 17.57 17.43 -17.75
C GLN A 144 18.87 16.61 -17.62
N ASP A 145 19.85 17.12 -16.86
CA ASP A 145 21.15 16.46 -16.62
C ASP A 145 21.02 15.17 -15.80
N TRP A 146 20.01 15.07 -14.94
CA TRP A 146 19.74 13.87 -14.15
C TRP A 146 19.40 12.68 -15.07
N TYR A 147 18.43 12.86 -15.97
CA TYR A 147 17.99 11.81 -16.89
C TYR A 147 18.96 11.59 -18.06
N HIS A 148 19.54 12.65 -18.60
CA HIS A 148 20.48 12.61 -19.72
C HIS A 148 21.95 12.58 -19.27
N CYS A 149 22.22 11.99 -18.10
CA CYS A 149 23.57 11.85 -17.57
C CYS A 149 24.46 10.96 -18.47
N ALA A 150 25.78 11.19 -18.39
CA ALA A 150 26.75 10.39 -19.12
C ALA A 150 26.59 8.90 -18.79
N THR A 151 26.51 8.07 -19.83
CA THR A 151 26.32 6.62 -19.71
C THR A 151 27.53 5.89 -20.26
N HIS A 152 28.06 4.93 -19.51
CA HIS A 152 29.11 4.02 -19.95
C HIS A 152 28.57 2.59 -20.06
N PHE A 153 28.87 1.93 -21.18
CA PHE A 153 28.45 0.57 -21.48
C PHE A 153 29.61 -0.40 -21.22
N TYR A 154 29.30 -1.54 -20.63
CA TYR A 154 30.27 -2.60 -20.33
C TYR A 154 29.67 -3.99 -20.52
N HIS A 155 30.48 -4.94 -20.97
CA HIS A 155 30.20 -6.36 -20.81
C HIS A 155 31.17 -7.02 -19.83
N LEU A 156 30.71 -8.06 -19.14
CA LEU A 156 31.54 -8.91 -18.30
C LEU A 156 32.00 -10.17 -19.04
N TYR A 157 33.29 -10.48 -18.91
CA TYR A 157 33.89 -11.68 -19.51
C TYR A 157 34.87 -12.35 -18.55
N LEU A 158 35.10 -13.65 -18.73
CA LEU A 158 36.12 -14.38 -17.98
C LEU A 158 37.43 -14.50 -18.76
N SER A 159 38.54 -14.12 -18.12
CA SER A 159 39.88 -14.34 -18.67
C SER A 159 40.85 -14.79 -17.59
N ASN A 160 41.53 -15.92 -17.84
CA ASN A 160 42.53 -16.51 -16.96
C ASN A 160 42.03 -16.71 -15.51
N GLY A 161 40.76 -17.08 -15.36
CA GLY A 161 40.14 -17.32 -14.06
C GLY A 161 39.80 -16.06 -13.26
N LYS A 162 39.68 -14.90 -13.92
CA LYS A 162 39.21 -13.64 -13.34
C LYS A 162 38.01 -13.12 -14.13
N LEU A 163 37.05 -12.52 -13.41
CA LEU A 163 35.98 -11.72 -14.00
C LEU A 163 36.50 -10.31 -14.25
N LEU A 164 36.31 -9.82 -15.47
CA LEU A 164 36.77 -8.52 -15.94
C LEU A 164 35.60 -7.81 -16.63
N ALA A 165 35.61 -6.48 -16.60
CA ALA A 165 34.72 -5.64 -17.38
C ALA A 165 35.52 -5.03 -18.55
N GLN A 166 34.94 -5.01 -19.73
CA GLN A 166 35.44 -4.27 -20.89
C GLN A 166 34.43 -3.17 -21.24
N GLU A 167 34.91 -1.97 -21.53
CA GLU A 167 34.06 -0.85 -21.97
C GLU A 167 33.71 -1.04 -23.44
N ASP A 168 32.44 -0.89 -23.77
CA ASP A 168 31.90 -0.99 -25.12
C ASP A 168 31.59 0.39 -25.71
N GLU A 169 31.52 0.46 -27.03
CA GLU A 169 31.03 1.65 -27.74
C GLU A 169 29.50 1.71 -27.67
N GLU A 170 28.93 2.91 -27.57
CA GLU A 170 27.48 3.13 -27.64
C GLU A 170 26.94 2.64 -28.98
N THR A 171 26.00 1.69 -28.95
CA THR A 171 25.24 1.22 -30.13
C THR A 171 23.83 1.80 -30.12
N ASP A 172 23.20 1.85 -31.29
CA ASP A 172 21.80 2.29 -31.42
C ASP A 172 20.86 1.49 -30.50
N ASP A 173 21.05 0.17 -30.38
CA ASP A 173 20.26 -0.70 -29.49
C ASP A 173 20.45 -0.33 -28.00
N THR A 174 21.69 -0.12 -27.56
CA THR A 174 21.98 0.26 -26.17
C THR A 174 21.44 1.65 -25.85
N LYS A 175 21.43 2.55 -26.83
CA LYS A 175 20.87 3.89 -26.71
C LYS A 175 19.33 3.84 -26.61
N GLU A 176 18.67 3.09 -27.50
CA GLU A 176 17.20 2.94 -27.48
C GLU A 176 16.73 2.32 -26.16
N HIS A 177 17.49 1.36 -25.61
CA HIS A 177 17.22 0.81 -24.28
C HIS A 177 17.29 1.90 -23.19
N ILE A 178 18.35 2.71 -23.15
CA ILE A 178 18.47 3.79 -22.15
C ILE A 178 17.39 4.86 -22.34
N ASP A 179 17.14 5.28 -23.58
CA ASP A 179 16.08 6.26 -23.90
C ASP A 179 14.69 5.74 -23.52
N SER A 180 14.46 4.41 -23.55
CA SER A 180 13.20 3.79 -23.08
C SER A 180 13.00 3.86 -21.55
N THR A 181 14.07 4.07 -20.78
CA THR A 181 13.99 4.29 -19.31
C THR A 181 13.68 5.74 -18.93
N ILE A 182 13.70 6.65 -19.91
CA ILE A 182 13.42 8.08 -19.66
C ILE A 182 11.90 8.28 -19.63
N PRO A 183 11.31 8.78 -18.53
CA PRO A 183 9.87 8.94 -18.41
C PRO A 183 9.40 10.04 -19.36
N VAL A 184 8.70 9.69 -20.44
CA VAL A 184 8.14 10.66 -21.38
C VAL A 184 6.87 10.16 -22.05
N ILE A 185 5.83 11.00 -22.07
CA ILE A 185 4.56 10.72 -22.77
C ILE A 185 4.20 11.84 -23.74
N LYS A 186 3.48 11.49 -24.80
CA LYS A 186 2.88 12.49 -25.71
C LYS A 186 1.67 13.14 -25.03
N LEU A 187 1.66 14.46 -24.96
CA LEU A 187 0.56 15.23 -24.37
C LEU A 187 -0.67 15.23 -25.29
N PRO A 188 -1.85 14.78 -24.80
CA PRO A 188 -3.11 14.97 -25.52
C PRO A 188 -3.48 16.46 -25.64
N ARG A 189 -4.16 16.83 -26.73
CA ARG A 189 -4.62 18.21 -26.98
C ARG A 189 -5.54 18.81 -25.92
N TYR A 190 -6.13 18.01 -25.04
CA TYR A 190 -6.94 18.53 -23.92
C TYR A 190 -6.07 18.91 -22.71
N ILE A 191 -4.92 18.24 -22.51
CA ILE A 191 -3.94 18.60 -21.47
C ILE A 191 -3.13 19.82 -21.90
N GLN A 192 -2.76 19.92 -23.18
CA GLN A 192 -2.13 21.11 -23.78
C GLN A 192 -3.01 22.39 -23.72
N LYS A 193 -4.26 22.28 -23.28
CA LYS A 193 -5.21 23.41 -23.13
C LYS A 193 -5.47 23.78 -21.68
N LEU A 194 -4.89 23.07 -20.71
CA LEU A 194 -4.98 23.46 -19.31
C LEU A 194 -4.21 24.76 -19.11
N ASP A 195 -4.78 25.70 -18.36
CA ASP A 195 -4.10 26.94 -18.00
C ASP A 195 -3.12 26.65 -16.85
N VAL A 196 -1.94 26.15 -17.26
CA VAL A 196 -0.85 25.65 -16.39
C VAL A 196 0.49 26.01 -17.05
N PRO A 197 1.47 26.57 -16.31
CA PRO A 197 2.80 26.87 -16.86
C PRO A 197 3.51 25.62 -17.42
N SER A 198 4.42 25.81 -18.37
CA SER A 198 5.33 24.76 -18.81
C SER A 198 6.79 25.16 -18.55
N PHE A 199 7.60 24.20 -18.14
CA PHE A 199 9.00 24.38 -17.73
C PHE A 199 9.89 23.38 -18.47
N SER A 200 11.06 23.84 -18.95
CA SER A 200 12.10 22.90 -19.38
C SER A 200 12.78 22.28 -18.18
N ALA A 201 13.04 20.98 -18.24
CA ALA A 201 13.82 20.24 -17.26
C ALA A 201 15.24 20.79 -17.05
N SER A 202 15.78 21.60 -17.98
CA SER A 202 17.06 22.32 -17.82
C SER A 202 17.04 23.36 -16.70
N ASP A 203 15.88 24.00 -16.52
CA ASP A 203 15.70 25.15 -15.63
C ASP A 203 15.31 24.72 -14.21
N ILE A 204 15.01 23.42 -14.04
CA ILE A 204 14.59 22.78 -12.80
C ILE A 204 15.80 22.15 -12.12
N THR A 205 16.16 22.64 -10.93
CA THR A 205 17.26 22.09 -10.14
C THR A 205 16.78 20.98 -9.20
N VAL A 206 17.46 19.84 -9.20
CA VAL A 206 17.21 18.76 -8.22
C VAL A 206 17.71 19.16 -6.83
N LEU A 207 16.86 18.99 -5.82
CA LEU A 207 17.19 19.17 -4.40
C LEU A 207 17.27 17.85 -3.66
N ASP A 208 16.32 16.93 -3.92
CA ASP A 208 16.27 15.62 -3.31
C ASP A 208 15.85 14.53 -4.30
N GLU A 209 16.23 13.30 -3.98
CA GLU A 209 16.07 12.10 -4.81
C GLU A 209 15.56 10.97 -3.93
N CYS A 210 14.47 10.31 -4.32
CA CYS A 210 13.86 9.24 -3.54
C CYS A 210 13.88 7.93 -4.34
N GLU A 211 14.18 6.83 -3.66
CA GLU A 211 13.80 5.49 -4.10
C GLU A 211 12.37 5.30 -3.60
N GLY A 212 11.45 4.91 -4.47
CA GLY A 212 10.12 4.54 -3.99
C GLY A 212 10.18 3.20 -3.25
N PRO A 213 9.07 2.75 -2.62
CA PRO A 213 8.93 1.34 -2.34
C PRO A 213 9.17 0.55 -3.64
N ASP A 214 9.89 -0.57 -3.52
CA ASP A 214 10.27 -1.46 -4.63
C ASP A 214 9.00 -1.76 -5.46
N PRO A 215 8.95 -1.49 -6.79
CA PRO A 215 10.06 -1.43 -7.74
C PRO A 215 10.31 -0.06 -8.40
N VAL A 216 9.98 1.07 -7.75
CA VAL A 216 10.17 2.39 -8.38
C VAL A 216 11.64 2.83 -8.29
N PRO A 217 12.38 2.95 -9.42
CA PRO A 217 13.79 3.32 -9.39
C PRO A 217 14.02 4.74 -8.85
N LEU A 218 15.19 4.99 -8.24
CA LEU A 218 15.61 6.31 -7.77
C LEU A 218 15.27 7.39 -8.81
N HIS A 219 14.56 8.45 -8.42
CA HIS A 219 14.26 9.59 -9.28
C HIS A 219 14.25 10.92 -8.51
N PRO A 220 14.33 12.09 -9.20
CA PRO A 220 14.16 13.38 -8.55
C PRO A 220 12.73 13.52 -8.03
N THR A 221 12.58 13.94 -6.77
CA THR A 221 11.28 14.18 -6.12
C THR A 221 11.12 15.63 -5.68
N LEU A 222 12.05 16.15 -4.88
CA LEU A 222 12.04 17.57 -4.51
C LEU A 222 12.91 18.37 -5.48
N VAL A 223 12.33 19.40 -6.08
CA VAL A 223 12.99 20.24 -7.10
C VAL A 223 12.76 21.73 -6.86
N LYS A 224 13.58 22.56 -7.49
CA LYS A 224 13.55 24.03 -7.36
C LYS A 224 13.47 24.71 -8.72
N VAL A 225 12.54 25.65 -8.84
CA VAL A 225 12.33 26.50 -10.03
C VAL A 225 12.08 27.93 -9.57
N ASP A 226 12.74 28.91 -10.19
CA ASP A 226 12.62 30.35 -9.86
C ASP A 226 12.74 30.69 -8.36
N GLY A 227 13.48 29.87 -7.60
CA GLY A 227 13.69 30.03 -6.17
C GLY A 227 12.62 29.38 -5.28
N LYS A 228 11.48 28.92 -5.82
CA LYS A 228 10.46 28.14 -5.10
C LYS A 228 10.71 26.63 -5.25
N GLU A 229 10.31 25.87 -4.24
CA GLU A 229 10.44 24.41 -4.16
C GLU A 229 9.09 23.75 -4.49
N TYR A 230 9.17 22.62 -5.18
CA TYR A 230 8.04 21.86 -5.73
C TYR A 230 8.32 20.37 -5.66
N PHE A 231 7.27 19.55 -5.58
CA PHE A 231 7.38 18.12 -5.80
C PHE A 231 7.21 17.82 -7.30
N LEU A 232 8.11 17.00 -7.85
CA LEU A 232 8.07 16.51 -9.23
C LEU A 232 7.49 15.09 -9.23
N LYS A 233 6.29 14.92 -9.80
CA LYS A 233 5.74 13.59 -10.11
C LYS A 233 6.05 13.24 -11.56
N THR A 234 6.76 12.15 -11.77
CA THR A 234 7.17 11.65 -13.10
C THR A 234 6.02 10.91 -13.79
N VAL A 235 6.03 10.85 -15.12
CA VAL A 235 5.05 10.07 -15.88
C VAL A 235 5.46 8.60 -15.97
N ASP A 236 4.49 7.70 -15.87
CA ASP A 236 4.67 6.34 -16.38
C ASP A 236 4.36 6.32 -17.88
N ALA A 237 5.34 5.91 -18.69
CA ALA A 237 5.20 5.76 -20.13
C ALA A 237 4.41 4.50 -20.52
N ALA A 238 4.42 3.45 -19.69
CA ALA A 238 3.64 2.22 -19.88
C ALA A 238 2.16 2.43 -19.53
N GLN A 239 1.88 3.13 -18.42
CA GLN A 239 0.52 3.47 -18.00
C GLN A 239 0.26 4.99 -18.01
N PRO A 240 0.13 5.63 -19.19
CA PRO A 240 -0.14 7.05 -19.29
C PRO A 240 -1.62 7.39 -19.03
N GLY A 241 -2.42 6.46 -18.49
CA GLY A 241 -3.83 6.65 -18.15
C GLY A 241 -4.00 7.42 -16.84
N PRO A 242 -3.50 6.85 -15.72
CA PRO A 242 -3.58 7.48 -14.40
C PRO A 242 -3.09 8.94 -14.35
N THR A 243 -1.89 9.23 -14.86
CA THR A 243 -1.37 10.62 -14.93
C THR A 243 -2.33 11.60 -15.61
N LYS A 244 -3.06 11.16 -16.65
CA LYS A 244 -4.02 12.04 -17.35
C LYS A 244 -5.26 12.30 -16.50
N ARG A 245 -5.76 11.30 -15.76
CA ARG A 245 -6.85 11.47 -14.79
C ARG A 245 -6.43 12.43 -13.69
N GLU A 246 -5.26 12.20 -13.10
CA GLU A 246 -4.72 13.02 -12.01
C GLU A 246 -4.66 14.51 -12.38
N LEU A 247 -4.07 14.84 -13.53
CA LEU A 247 -4.01 16.22 -14.03
C LEU A 247 -5.41 16.85 -14.24
N GLN A 248 -6.40 16.07 -14.66
CA GLN A 248 -7.77 16.54 -14.82
C GLN A 248 -8.48 16.76 -13.48
N VAL A 249 -8.29 15.85 -12.52
CA VAL A 249 -8.88 15.95 -11.17
C VAL A 249 -8.25 17.12 -10.40
N MET A 250 -6.92 17.24 -10.40
CA MET A 250 -6.21 18.38 -9.78
C MET A 250 -6.69 19.72 -10.34
N LYS A 251 -6.87 19.84 -11.66
CA LYS A 251 -7.36 21.08 -12.25
C LYS A 251 -8.84 21.35 -11.89
N LYS A 252 -9.69 20.33 -11.84
CA LYS A 252 -11.08 20.46 -11.37
C LYS A 252 -11.15 20.92 -9.90
N ILE A 253 -10.30 20.38 -9.03
CA ILE A 253 -10.14 20.79 -7.62
C ILE A 253 -9.68 22.25 -7.50
N GLU A 254 -8.86 22.74 -8.43
CA GLU A 254 -8.47 24.15 -8.49
C GLU A 254 -9.64 25.04 -8.98
N ASP A 255 -10.23 24.70 -10.13
CA ASP A 255 -11.26 25.48 -10.81
C ASP A 255 -12.59 25.57 -10.01
N GLU A 256 -12.95 24.52 -9.27
CA GLU A 256 -14.14 24.50 -8.42
C GLU A 256 -13.87 25.00 -6.99
N GLY A 257 -12.63 25.39 -6.67
CA GLY A 257 -12.29 26.02 -5.38
C GLY A 257 -12.15 25.06 -4.19
N ILE A 258 -12.26 23.74 -4.40
CA ILE A 258 -12.26 22.69 -3.38
C ILE A 258 -11.01 22.75 -2.47
N HIS A 259 -9.86 23.11 -3.04
CA HIS A 259 -8.58 23.33 -2.34
C HIS A 259 -8.58 24.43 -1.26
N ASN A 260 -9.66 25.21 -1.12
CA ASN A 260 -9.83 26.16 -0.02
C ASN A 260 -10.41 25.49 1.24
N GLU A 261 -11.00 24.30 1.11
CA GLU A 261 -11.67 23.56 2.19
C GLU A 261 -10.88 22.31 2.63
N ILE A 262 -10.08 21.72 1.74
CA ILE A 262 -9.21 20.56 2.01
C ILE A 262 -7.76 20.88 1.65
N ARG A 263 -6.81 20.16 2.27
CA ARG A 263 -5.39 20.22 1.88
C ARG A 263 -5.12 19.21 0.77
N VAL A 264 -4.62 19.71 -0.34
CA VAL A 264 -4.34 18.93 -1.55
C VAL A 264 -3.24 19.63 -2.35
N PRO A 265 -2.22 18.91 -2.86
CA PRO A 265 -1.21 19.53 -3.72
C PRO A 265 -1.85 20.04 -5.01
N LEU A 266 -1.64 21.32 -5.35
CA LEU A 266 -2.14 21.89 -6.59
C LEU A 266 -1.13 21.73 -7.72
N LEU A 267 -1.62 21.63 -8.96
CA LEU A 267 -0.82 21.53 -10.16
C LEU A 267 -0.16 22.87 -10.48
N ARG A 268 1.19 22.92 -10.51
CA ARG A 268 1.97 24.15 -10.65
C ARG A 268 2.73 24.27 -11.97
N GLY A 269 2.94 23.18 -12.70
CA GLY A 269 3.56 23.22 -14.02
C GLY A 269 3.64 21.85 -14.69
N LEU A 270 3.73 21.84 -16.02
CA LEU A 270 4.09 20.65 -16.81
C LEU A 270 5.57 20.72 -17.18
N VAL A 271 6.30 19.62 -17.05
CA VAL A 271 7.74 19.55 -17.32
C VAL A 271 8.01 18.77 -18.60
N HIS A 272 8.83 19.31 -19.49
CA HIS A 272 9.32 18.62 -20.68
C HIS A 272 10.86 18.64 -20.72
N PHE A 273 11.47 17.72 -21.48
CA PHE A 273 12.90 17.79 -21.77
C PHE A 273 13.18 18.80 -22.89
N ASP A 274 14.43 19.25 -22.99
CA ASP A 274 14.89 20.08 -24.11
C ASP A 274 14.71 19.36 -25.45
N GLY A 275 14.28 20.11 -26.47
CA GLY A 275 14.07 19.59 -27.83
C GLY A 275 12.73 18.87 -28.07
N ASP A 276 12.08 18.38 -27.02
CA ASP A 276 10.74 17.76 -27.10
C ASP A 276 9.60 18.78 -27.28
N GLY A 277 9.76 19.95 -26.66
CA GLY A 277 8.77 21.02 -26.62
C GLY A 277 7.46 20.62 -25.91
N GLU A 278 6.49 21.55 -25.91
CA GLU A 278 5.20 21.44 -25.22
C GLU A 278 4.25 20.33 -25.75
N THR A 279 4.73 19.45 -26.64
CA THR A 279 3.96 18.33 -27.20
C THR A 279 4.18 17.00 -26.47
N LYS A 280 5.17 16.95 -25.59
CA LYS A 280 5.50 15.84 -24.70
C LYS A 280 5.69 16.35 -23.27
N MET A 281 5.68 15.42 -22.32
CA MET A 281 5.85 15.72 -20.89
C MET A 281 6.59 14.57 -20.22
N MET A 282 7.53 14.89 -19.33
CA MET A 282 8.27 13.92 -18.50
C MET A 282 7.73 13.81 -17.07
N GLY A 283 7.02 14.84 -16.63
CA GLY A 283 6.44 14.93 -15.30
C GLY A 283 5.73 16.25 -15.11
N PHE A 284 5.26 16.50 -13.90
CA PHE A 284 4.58 17.72 -13.54
C PHE A 284 4.94 18.15 -12.12
N LEU A 285 4.94 19.46 -11.91
CA LEU A 285 5.23 20.09 -10.63
C LEU A 285 3.94 20.26 -9.85
N MET A 286 3.97 19.92 -8.57
CA MET A 286 2.92 20.22 -7.61
C MET A 286 3.51 20.91 -6.37
N ASP A 287 2.66 21.48 -5.52
CA ASP A 287 3.13 22.04 -4.24
C ASP A 287 3.78 20.93 -3.38
N ALA A 288 4.97 21.21 -2.85
CA ALA A 288 5.64 20.31 -1.92
C ALA A 288 4.99 20.40 -0.53
N ILE A 289 4.62 19.25 0.03
CA ILE A 289 4.17 19.13 1.43
C ILE A 289 5.42 19.19 2.33
N ALA A 290 5.34 19.93 3.44
CA ALA A 290 6.47 20.08 4.35
C ALA A 290 6.51 18.96 5.39
N ASP A 291 7.61 18.20 5.39
CA ASP A 291 7.88 17.08 6.30
C ASP A 291 6.72 16.03 6.33
N PRO A 292 6.31 15.48 5.15
CA PRO A 292 5.10 14.67 5.05
C PRO A 292 5.31 13.24 5.55
N THR A 293 4.40 12.76 6.39
CA THR A 293 4.38 11.38 6.91
C THR A 293 3.13 10.65 6.43
N PRO A 294 3.21 9.45 5.84
CA PRO A 294 2.03 8.66 5.47
C PRO A 294 1.13 8.38 6.67
N LEU A 295 -0.19 8.51 6.49
CA LEU A 295 -1.16 8.31 7.56
C LEU A 295 -1.12 6.89 8.13
N THR A 296 -0.76 5.89 7.32
CA THR A 296 -0.50 4.50 7.73
C THR A 296 0.51 4.39 8.86
N LYS A 297 1.57 5.21 8.86
CA LYS A 297 2.57 5.28 9.95
C LYS A 297 2.08 5.99 11.21
N MET A 298 0.86 6.54 11.18
CA MET A 298 0.21 7.23 12.30
C MET A 298 -0.95 6.41 12.89
N LEU A 299 -1.22 5.21 12.35
CA LEU A 299 -2.18 4.24 12.89
C LEU A 299 -1.55 3.45 14.05
N ASP A 300 -1.16 4.16 15.10
CA ASP A 300 -0.49 3.60 16.27
C ASP A 300 -1.21 4.10 17.55
N SER A 301 -1.44 3.21 18.52
CA SER A 301 -2.06 3.52 19.80
C SER A 301 -1.22 4.48 20.66
N ASN A 302 0.10 4.56 20.43
CA ASN A 302 0.99 5.59 20.97
C ASN A 302 0.67 7.00 20.44
N VAL A 303 0.05 7.12 19.26
CA VAL A 303 -0.41 8.41 18.74
C VAL A 303 -1.68 8.83 19.46
N SER A 304 -1.69 10.05 20.01
CA SER A 304 -2.78 10.56 20.83
C SER A 304 -4.13 10.46 20.12
N GLN A 305 -5.12 9.89 20.81
CA GLN A 305 -6.47 9.66 20.28
C GLN A 305 -7.08 10.94 19.67
N GLU A 306 -6.91 12.11 20.29
CA GLU A 306 -7.40 13.40 19.76
C GLU A 306 -6.91 13.70 18.33
N LYS A 307 -5.63 13.42 18.02
CA LYS A 307 -5.07 13.56 16.68
C LYS A 307 -5.66 12.55 15.71
N ARG A 308 -5.74 11.28 16.11
CA ARG A 308 -6.33 10.22 15.28
C ARG A 308 -7.79 10.51 14.94
N MET A 309 -8.56 11.04 15.91
CA MET A 309 -9.96 11.43 15.70
C MET A 309 -10.07 12.62 14.74
N LYS A 310 -9.20 13.65 14.88
CA LYS A 310 -9.12 14.76 13.92
C LYS A 310 -8.90 14.23 12.49
N TRP A 311 -7.97 13.31 12.29
CA TRP A 311 -7.69 12.76 10.96
C TRP A 311 -8.80 11.85 10.43
N ALA A 312 -9.55 11.16 11.30
CA ALA A 312 -10.72 10.38 10.91
C ALA A 312 -11.83 11.32 10.39
N ASP A 313 -12.12 12.40 11.14
CA ASP A 313 -13.08 13.42 10.73
C ASP A 313 -12.64 14.15 9.44
N ASP A 314 -11.37 14.54 9.34
CA ASP A 314 -10.83 15.26 8.17
C ASP A 314 -10.77 14.38 6.92
N SER A 315 -10.43 13.08 7.03
CA SER A 315 -10.44 12.15 5.90
C SER A 315 -11.86 11.91 5.38
N ALA A 316 -12.82 11.68 6.28
CA ALA A 316 -14.22 11.48 5.91
C ALA A 316 -14.83 12.73 5.27
N ARG A 317 -14.59 13.90 5.85
CA ARG A 317 -15.00 15.20 5.28
C ARG A 317 -14.38 15.46 3.91
N THR A 318 -13.14 15.03 3.70
CA THR A 318 -12.42 15.21 2.42
C THR A 318 -13.06 14.37 1.31
N VAL A 319 -13.34 13.09 1.57
CA VAL A 319 -13.96 12.21 0.57
C VAL A 319 -15.41 12.63 0.26
N ASP A 320 -16.20 12.98 1.29
CA ASP A 320 -17.57 13.49 1.08
C ASP A 320 -17.59 14.76 0.21
N LEU A 321 -16.67 15.71 0.46
CA LEU A 321 -16.56 16.92 -0.37
C LEU A 321 -16.18 16.59 -1.83
N LEU A 322 -15.29 15.63 -2.08
CA LEU A 322 -14.97 15.18 -3.43
C LEU A 322 -16.20 14.57 -4.13
N HIS A 323 -16.97 13.72 -3.45
CA HIS A 323 -18.20 13.12 -3.98
C HIS A 323 -19.30 14.16 -4.24
N GLN A 324 -19.49 15.13 -3.35
CA GLN A 324 -20.40 16.28 -3.57
C GLN A 324 -20.06 17.04 -4.87
N HIS A 325 -18.77 17.16 -5.19
CA HIS A 325 -18.27 17.75 -6.43
C HIS A 325 -18.20 16.77 -7.61
N ASN A 326 -18.74 15.55 -7.49
CA ASN A 326 -18.68 14.49 -8.52
C ASN A 326 -17.23 14.16 -8.92
N ILE A 327 -16.35 13.99 -7.92
CA ILE A 327 -14.96 13.56 -8.06
C ILE A 327 -14.80 12.24 -7.32
N ILE A 328 -14.59 11.15 -8.07
CA ILE A 328 -14.24 9.84 -7.52
C ILE A 328 -12.73 9.81 -7.33
N TRP A 329 -12.27 9.56 -6.11
CA TRP A 329 -10.85 9.47 -5.75
C TRP A 329 -10.20 8.30 -6.51
N GLY A 330 -10.78 7.11 -6.40
CA GLY A 330 -10.45 5.94 -7.21
C GLY A 330 -9.15 5.22 -6.82
N ASP A 331 -8.57 5.53 -5.66
CA ASP A 331 -7.49 4.76 -5.04
C ASP A 331 -7.51 4.97 -3.51
N ALA A 332 -8.65 4.64 -2.88
CA ALA A 332 -8.88 4.93 -1.48
C ALA A 332 -8.09 4.01 -0.54
N LYS A 333 -6.97 4.53 -0.03
CA LYS A 333 -6.07 3.85 0.92
C LYS A 333 -5.39 4.83 1.87
N GLY A 334 -4.91 4.32 3.00
CA GLY A 334 -4.24 5.13 4.03
C GLY A 334 -3.00 5.88 3.52
N ASP A 335 -2.20 5.26 2.66
CA ASP A 335 -0.95 5.85 2.14
C ASP A 335 -1.16 7.05 1.21
N ASN A 336 -2.37 7.19 0.65
CA ASN A 336 -2.76 8.35 -0.14
C ASN A 336 -3.26 9.52 0.74
N PHE A 337 -3.15 9.39 2.07
CA PHE A 337 -3.21 10.51 3.00
C PHE A 337 -1.83 10.75 3.64
N MET A 338 -1.42 12.02 3.69
CA MET A 338 -0.18 12.44 4.35
C MET A 338 -0.50 13.42 5.48
N VAL A 339 0.14 13.26 6.64
CA VAL A 339 0.12 14.23 7.74
C VAL A 339 1.34 15.14 7.60
N ASP A 340 1.13 16.45 7.63
CA ASP A 340 2.23 17.43 7.66
C ASP A 340 2.68 17.76 9.10
N LYS A 341 3.79 18.49 9.23
CA LYS A 341 4.38 18.89 10.53
C LYS A 341 3.47 19.69 11.49
N ASN A 342 2.30 20.14 11.05
CA ASN A 342 1.32 20.86 11.86
C ASN A 342 0.15 19.95 12.26
N ASP A 343 0.26 18.63 12.03
CA ASP A 343 -0.80 17.64 12.19
C ASP A 343 -2.01 17.86 11.25
N ASP A 344 -1.84 18.59 10.14
CA ASP A 344 -2.87 18.77 9.11
C ASP A 344 -2.83 17.63 8.08
N LEU A 345 -4.02 17.11 7.74
CA LEU A 345 -4.19 15.98 6.82
C LEU A 345 -4.28 16.47 5.37
N TRP A 346 -3.43 15.93 4.50
CA TRP A 346 -3.40 16.15 3.05
C TRP A 346 -3.88 14.89 2.33
N ILE A 347 -4.74 15.06 1.33
CA ILE A 347 -5.04 14.01 0.35
C ILE A 347 -4.10 14.13 -0.85
N ILE A 348 -3.56 12.99 -1.29
CA ILE A 348 -2.69 12.87 -2.46
C ILE A 348 -3.19 11.76 -3.39
N ASP A 349 -2.58 11.70 -4.57
CA ASP A 349 -2.85 10.78 -5.69
C ASP A 349 -4.32 10.70 -6.17
N PHE A 350 -4.54 11.23 -7.38
CA PHE A 350 -5.81 11.10 -8.11
C PHE A 350 -5.65 10.38 -9.45
N GLY A 351 -4.59 9.57 -9.58
CA GLY A 351 -4.33 8.76 -10.77
C GLY A 351 -5.43 7.73 -11.01
N GLY A 352 -6.05 7.23 -9.94
CA GLY A 352 -6.96 6.09 -10.01
C GLY A 352 -6.17 4.79 -10.19
N SER A 353 -6.33 3.87 -9.26
CA SER A 353 -5.58 2.63 -9.15
C SER A 353 -6.51 1.53 -8.64
N TYR A 354 -6.01 0.30 -8.57
CA TYR A 354 -6.67 -0.73 -7.77
C TYR A 354 -5.63 -1.26 -6.79
N THR A 355 -5.85 -0.99 -5.51
CA THR A 355 -5.05 -1.57 -4.44
C THR A 355 -5.87 -2.72 -3.84
N GLU A 356 -5.38 -3.94 -4.03
CA GLU A 356 -5.97 -5.15 -3.45
C GLU A 356 -5.99 -5.07 -1.91
N GLY A 357 -6.92 -5.77 -1.27
CA GLY A 357 -7.12 -5.68 0.18
C GLY A 357 -7.75 -4.37 0.69
N TRP A 358 -7.79 -3.29 -0.11
CA TRP A 358 -8.43 -2.01 0.27
C TRP A 358 -9.86 -1.86 -0.23
N VAL A 359 -10.10 -2.08 -1.51
CA VAL A 359 -11.42 -1.94 -2.16
C VAL A 359 -11.74 -3.22 -2.93
N ASP A 360 -13.00 -3.64 -2.97
CA ASP A 360 -13.41 -4.82 -3.74
C ASP A 360 -13.29 -4.55 -5.26
N PRO A 361 -12.90 -5.52 -6.10
CA PRO A 361 -12.72 -5.32 -7.55
C PRO A 361 -13.94 -4.73 -8.26
N GLU A 362 -15.14 -5.06 -7.76
CA GLU A 362 -16.44 -4.64 -8.28
C GLU A 362 -16.78 -3.18 -7.94
N LEU A 363 -16.18 -2.64 -6.88
CA LEU A 363 -16.36 -1.27 -6.40
C LEU A 363 -15.24 -0.33 -6.86
N LYS A 364 -14.27 -0.83 -7.63
CA LYS A 364 -13.21 -0.01 -8.23
C LYS A 364 -13.78 1.20 -8.98
N ASP A 365 -13.12 2.36 -8.84
CA ASP A 365 -13.49 3.60 -9.53
C ASP A 365 -14.95 4.04 -9.26
N SER A 366 -15.46 3.80 -8.04
CA SER A 366 -16.80 4.19 -7.60
C SER A 366 -16.83 4.90 -6.24
N GLU A 367 -17.90 5.64 -5.98
CA GLU A 367 -18.13 6.31 -4.68
C GLU A 367 -18.27 5.29 -3.53
N ASP A 368 -18.97 4.16 -3.74
CA ASP A 368 -19.08 3.09 -2.74
C ASP A 368 -17.70 2.45 -2.44
N GLY A 369 -16.80 2.37 -3.43
CA GLY A 369 -15.42 1.89 -3.24
C GLY A 369 -14.53 2.88 -2.50
N ASP A 370 -14.64 4.18 -2.81
CA ASP A 370 -13.96 5.23 -2.05
C ASP A 370 -14.40 5.21 -0.57
N ILE A 371 -15.70 5.01 -0.31
CA ILE A 371 -16.26 4.85 1.04
C ILE A 371 -15.73 3.58 1.73
N GLN A 372 -15.58 2.47 0.99
CA GLN A 372 -15.03 1.22 1.54
C GLN A 372 -13.58 1.39 2.01
N GLY A 373 -12.72 2.00 1.18
CA GLY A 373 -11.34 2.30 1.53
C GLY A 373 -11.23 3.29 2.70
N LEU A 374 -12.05 4.36 2.68
CA LEU A 374 -12.15 5.32 3.77
C LEU A 374 -12.53 4.67 5.10
N ASN A 375 -13.52 3.76 5.12
CA ASN A 375 -13.93 3.08 6.35
C ASN A 375 -12.77 2.31 7.01
N LYS A 376 -11.88 1.69 6.21
CA LYS A 376 -10.68 1.02 6.75
C LYS A 376 -9.71 2.01 7.39
N VAL A 377 -9.47 3.16 6.74
CA VAL A 377 -8.64 4.25 7.31
C VAL A 377 -9.24 4.78 8.62
N VAL A 378 -10.54 5.06 8.63
CA VAL A 378 -11.26 5.59 9.79
C VAL A 378 -11.26 4.58 10.95
N ASN A 379 -11.50 3.30 10.69
CA ASN A 379 -11.45 2.25 11.72
C ASN A 379 -10.05 2.11 12.33
N GLY A 380 -9.00 2.06 11.50
CA GLY A 380 -7.60 2.05 11.96
C GLY A 380 -7.21 3.29 12.77
N LEU A 381 -7.84 4.44 12.51
CA LEU A 381 -7.68 5.64 13.34
C LEU A 381 -8.49 5.59 14.64
N HIS A 382 -9.64 4.94 14.67
CA HIS A 382 -10.42 4.75 15.90
C HIS A 382 -9.73 3.79 16.86
N ASP A 383 -9.50 2.56 16.42
CA ASP A 383 -8.88 1.51 17.22
C ASP A 383 -7.72 0.86 16.43
N PRO A 384 -6.48 1.38 16.58
CA PRO A 384 -5.31 0.84 15.90
C PRO A 384 -4.99 -0.59 16.36
N ASP A 385 -5.23 -0.92 17.63
CA ASP A 385 -4.82 -2.21 18.18
C ASP A 385 -5.76 -3.34 17.70
N GLU A 386 -7.04 -3.05 17.43
CA GLU A 386 -7.97 -4.01 16.79
C GLU A 386 -7.93 -3.99 15.25
N ASN A 387 -7.45 -2.92 14.61
CA ASN A 387 -7.56 -2.72 13.14
C ASN A 387 -6.21 -2.51 12.43
N THR A 388 -5.08 -2.76 13.10
CA THR A 388 -3.76 -2.84 12.47
C THR A 388 -2.96 -4.02 13.00
N ILE A 389 -2.13 -4.60 12.14
CA ILE A 389 -1.21 -5.66 12.51
C ILE A 389 0.07 -4.98 13.01
N GLN A 390 0.42 -5.19 14.29
CA GLN A 390 1.71 -4.76 14.81
C GLN A 390 2.81 -5.70 14.31
N ASP A 391 3.71 -5.19 13.46
CA ASP A 391 4.87 -5.93 12.98
C ASP A 391 5.87 -6.12 14.14
N PRO A 392 6.21 -7.36 14.58
CA PRO A 392 6.91 -7.56 15.86
C PRO A 392 8.38 -7.09 15.93
N GLU A 393 8.99 -6.65 14.83
CA GLU A 393 10.46 -6.51 14.74
C GLU A 393 11.05 -5.12 15.03
N GLU A 394 10.29 -4.02 15.01
CA GLU A 394 10.82 -2.66 15.30
C GLU A 394 10.80 -2.30 16.81
N GLY A 395 11.24 -3.23 17.67
CA GLY A 395 11.03 -3.15 19.13
C GLY A 395 12.25 -3.00 20.06
N GLU A 396 13.48 -3.38 19.65
CA GLU A 396 14.60 -3.54 20.62
C GLU A 396 15.97 -2.96 20.22
N HIS A 397 16.10 -1.64 20.08
CA HIS A 397 17.43 -0.99 20.16
C HIS A 397 17.43 0.35 20.94
N ALA A 398 17.14 0.25 22.24
CA ALA A 398 17.24 1.38 23.20
C ALA A 398 18.36 1.19 24.25
N ASN A 399 19.62 1.29 23.78
CA ASN A 399 20.73 1.92 24.51
C ASN A 399 21.13 1.34 25.90
N ASP A 400 21.86 0.22 25.91
CA ASP A 400 22.66 -0.20 27.07
C ASP A 400 23.90 0.70 27.26
N GLY A 401 23.86 1.55 28.29
CA GLY A 401 24.96 2.44 28.69
C GLY A 401 25.16 2.42 30.19
N ALA A 402 26.08 1.58 30.67
CA ALA A 402 26.27 1.28 32.09
C ALA A 402 26.93 2.42 32.89
N GLU A 403 26.48 2.61 34.13
CA GLU A 403 27.34 2.98 35.27
C GLU A 403 27.02 2.10 36.50
N GLU A 404 28.06 1.72 37.24
CA GLU A 404 28.02 0.76 38.35
C GLU A 404 27.53 1.42 39.66
N GLU A 405 26.88 0.67 40.55
CA GLU A 405 27.27 0.70 41.98
C GLU A 405 26.92 -0.62 42.72
N ASP A 406 27.94 -1.28 43.26
CA ASP A 406 27.84 -2.48 44.11
C ASP A 406 27.58 -2.11 45.58
N LYS A 407 26.67 -2.85 46.24
CA LYS A 407 26.76 -3.25 47.66
C LYS A 407 25.81 -4.40 48.04
N THR A 408 26.35 -5.60 47.95
CA THR A 408 26.26 -6.70 48.96
C THR A 408 25.14 -6.70 50.04
N LYS A 409 24.34 -7.78 50.02
CA LYS A 409 23.91 -8.66 51.15
C LYS A 409 23.62 -8.07 52.55
N ASP A 410 22.46 -8.44 53.12
CA ASP A 410 22.39 -9.54 54.11
C ASP A 410 20.93 -9.95 54.42
N GLY A 411 20.73 -11.08 55.12
CA GLY A 411 19.41 -11.71 55.29
C GLY A 411 18.98 -12.06 56.72
N GLU A 412 17.77 -12.65 56.78
CA GLU A 412 17.14 -13.40 57.88
C GLU A 412 16.63 -12.70 59.17
N LYS A 413 15.29 -12.64 59.25
CA LYS A 413 14.41 -13.16 60.32
C LYS A 413 14.66 -12.78 61.79
N LYS A 414 13.59 -12.29 62.44
CA LYS A 414 12.88 -13.04 63.51
C LYS A 414 11.54 -12.41 63.97
N SER A 415 10.55 -13.28 64.26
CA SER A 415 9.48 -13.23 65.32
C SER A 415 8.63 -11.95 65.52
N GLU A 416 7.35 -11.99 65.92
CA GLU A 416 6.50 -13.08 66.43
C GLU A 416 4.98 -12.84 66.22
N ASP A 417 4.20 -13.83 66.65
CA ASP A 417 2.81 -14.24 66.39
C ASP A 417 1.60 -13.31 66.75
N GLN A 418 0.41 -13.73 66.28
CA GLN A 418 -0.99 -13.40 66.66
C GLN A 418 -1.68 -12.15 66.06
N SER A 419 -2.89 -12.22 65.47
CA SER A 419 -3.79 -13.34 65.07
C SER A 419 -4.93 -12.77 64.17
N ASP A 420 -5.91 -13.46 63.56
CA ASP A 420 -6.35 -14.88 63.51
C ASP A 420 -7.08 -15.19 62.16
N ARG A 421 -7.97 -16.19 62.16
CA ARG A 421 -8.94 -16.72 61.16
C ARG A 421 -9.63 -15.71 60.21
N LYS A 422 -9.75 -15.88 58.88
CA LYS A 422 -9.62 -17.00 57.89
C LYS A 422 -10.91 -17.83 57.61
N ARG A 423 -11.16 -18.05 56.29
CA ARG A 423 -12.06 -19.02 55.60
C ARG A 423 -13.54 -18.62 55.41
N LEU A 424 -14.26 -19.04 54.36
CA LEU A 424 -14.04 -19.47 52.94
C LEU A 424 -15.43 -19.88 52.42
N HIS A 425 -15.79 -19.71 51.15
CA HIS A 425 -16.96 -20.38 50.57
C HIS A 425 -16.79 -20.73 49.08
N GLY A 426 -17.37 -21.85 48.67
CA GLY A 426 -17.50 -22.25 47.28
C GLY A 426 -18.86 -22.93 47.00
N VAL A 427 -19.37 -22.68 45.79
CA VAL A 427 -20.04 -23.62 44.86
C VAL A 427 -20.88 -24.78 45.45
N LYS A 428 -22.22 -24.81 45.23
CA LYS A 428 -22.92 -25.62 44.18
C LYS A 428 -24.47 -25.49 44.22
N ARG A 429 -25.15 -26.00 43.16
CA ARG A 429 -26.55 -25.75 42.72
C ARG A 429 -27.64 -26.65 43.34
N LYS A 430 -28.90 -26.14 43.38
CA LYS A 430 -30.25 -26.79 43.24
C LYS A 430 -31.34 -25.70 43.48
N HIS A 431 -32.61 -25.73 43.03
CA HIS A 431 -33.52 -26.75 42.50
C HIS A 431 -34.66 -26.10 41.64
N GLU A 432 -35.42 -26.86 40.85
CA GLU A 432 -36.72 -26.45 40.24
C GLU A 432 -37.87 -26.34 41.27
N SER A 433 -38.88 -25.47 41.02
CA SER A 433 -40.31 -25.86 40.83
C SER A 433 -41.35 -24.70 40.86
N ASP A 434 -42.17 -24.61 39.80
CA ASP A 434 -43.64 -24.36 39.73
C ASP A 434 -44.44 -23.24 40.47
N LEU A 435 -45.11 -22.40 39.64
CA LEU A 435 -46.56 -22.03 39.64
C LEU A 435 -47.21 -21.12 40.73
N LYS A 436 -47.55 -19.84 40.38
CA LYS A 436 -48.93 -19.32 40.09
C LYS A 436 -49.13 -17.77 40.04
N ASN A 437 -49.67 -17.32 38.90
CA ASN A 437 -50.78 -16.35 38.66
C ASN A 437 -50.87 -14.95 39.33
N ASN A 438 -50.79 -13.88 38.51
CA ASN A 438 -51.89 -12.96 38.10
C ASN A 438 -51.31 -11.69 37.40
N GLU A 439 -51.57 -11.47 36.10
CA GLU A 439 -52.59 -10.53 35.54
C GLU A 439 -52.27 -9.01 35.71
N ASP A 440 -51.71 -8.36 34.67
CA ASP A 440 -52.40 -7.34 33.85
C ASP A 440 -51.52 -6.84 32.67
N GLY A 441 -52.13 -6.42 31.55
CA GLY A 441 -51.46 -6.06 30.28
C GLY A 441 -51.06 -4.56 30.13
N PRO A 442 -50.67 -4.07 28.91
CA PRO A 442 -51.13 -4.52 27.60
C PRO A 442 -50.04 -4.88 26.55
N SER A 443 -50.48 -5.52 25.47
CA SER A 443 -49.67 -6.09 24.37
C SER A 443 -49.20 -5.06 23.33
N ALA A 444 -47.92 -5.19 22.93
CA ALA A 444 -47.41 -4.75 21.63
C ALA A 444 -47.39 -5.96 20.66
N LYS A 445 -47.58 -5.72 19.36
CA LYS A 445 -47.76 -6.77 18.34
C LYS A 445 -46.46 -7.07 17.61
N GLU A 446 -46.02 -8.32 17.64
CA GLU A 446 -45.01 -8.84 16.72
C GLU A 446 -45.53 -8.73 15.26
N ARG A 447 -44.66 -8.31 14.35
CA ARG A 447 -44.91 -8.33 12.90
C ARG A 447 -44.05 -9.41 12.26
N LYS A 448 -44.66 -10.32 11.51
CA LYS A 448 -43.94 -11.27 10.65
C LYS A 448 -43.63 -10.64 9.28
N MET A 449 -42.54 -11.09 8.66
CA MET A 449 -42.11 -10.65 7.34
C MET A 449 -43.16 -10.95 6.25
N PRO A 450 -43.34 -10.07 5.24
CA PRO A 450 -44.09 -10.41 4.03
C PRO A 450 -43.26 -11.32 3.12
N LYS A 451 -43.93 -12.24 2.42
CA LYS A 451 -43.38 -12.90 1.23
C LYS A 451 -43.94 -12.23 -0.04
N ASP A 452 -43.19 -12.38 -1.13
CA ASP A 452 -43.46 -11.93 -2.50
C ASP A 452 -43.31 -10.44 -2.81
N ASN A 453 -42.41 -10.14 -3.76
CA ASN A 453 -42.55 -8.99 -4.65
C ASN A 453 -41.99 -9.30 -6.06
N ARG A 454 -42.83 -9.87 -6.92
CA ARG A 454 -42.63 -9.87 -8.39
C ARG A 454 -43.74 -9.04 -9.02
N GLY A 455 -43.39 -8.03 -9.84
CA GLY A 455 -44.41 -7.13 -10.39
C GLY A 455 -43.92 -6.03 -11.34
N ALA A 456 -43.15 -6.37 -12.37
CA ALA A 456 -42.97 -5.51 -13.55
C ALA A 456 -43.84 -6.02 -14.73
N ASN A 457 -44.42 -5.10 -15.51
CA ASN A 457 -45.51 -5.41 -16.45
C ASN A 457 -45.06 -6.04 -17.78
N GLN A 458 -45.91 -6.90 -18.35
CA GLN A 458 -45.73 -7.60 -19.63
C GLN A 458 -46.21 -6.77 -20.84
N VAL A 459 -45.70 -7.10 -22.04
CA VAL A 459 -46.42 -6.90 -23.32
C VAL A 459 -46.14 -8.06 -24.32
N HIS A 460 -47.21 -8.82 -24.63
CA HIS A 460 -47.52 -9.67 -25.80
C HIS A 460 -46.66 -10.88 -26.28
N ASP A 461 -47.26 -12.07 -26.06
CA ASP A 461 -47.62 -13.13 -27.05
C ASP A 461 -46.63 -13.67 -28.10
N ALA A 462 -46.12 -14.89 -27.87
CA ALA A 462 -46.36 -16.08 -28.71
C ALA A 462 -45.78 -17.39 -28.09
N LYS A 463 -46.45 -18.53 -28.32
CA LYS A 463 -46.02 -19.93 -28.02
C LYS A 463 -46.50 -20.84 -29.19
N PRO A 464 -46.06 -22.11 -29.34
CA PRO A 464 -45.07 -22.88 -28.55
C PRO A 464 -43.98 -23.58 -29.41
N ASN A 465 -42.98 -24.20 -28.77
CA ASN A 465 -42.86 -25.68 -28.79
C ASN A 465 -42.02 -26.16 -27.59
N GLU A 466 -42.34 -27.36 -27.09
CA GLU A 466 -41.63 -28.04 -26.00
C GLU A 466 -40.65 -29.07 -26.57
N GLN A 467 -39.50 -29.29 -25.91
CA GLN A 467 -39.01 -30.63 -25.50
C GLN A 467 -37.71 -30.49 -24.69
N GLU A 468 -37.69 -31.09 -23.48
CA GLU A 468 -36.54 -31.63 -22.69
C GLU A 468 -35.22 -30.82 -22.52
N MET A 469 -34.48 -30.83 -21.41
CA MET A 469 -34.56 -31.25 -20.00
C MET A 469 -33.09 -31.31 -19.54
N TYR A 470 -32.76 -30.80 -18.34
CA TYR A 470 -31.83 -31.37 -17.35
C TYR A 470 -31.33 -30.28 -16.39
N ASP A 471 -31.45 -30.57 -15.09
CA ASP A 471 -31.09 -29.70 -13.98
C ASP A 471 -29.58 -29.74 -13.66
N ALA A 472 -29.06 -28.63 -13.14
CA ALA A 472 -27.85 -28.57 -12.32
C ALA A 472 -27.91 -27.31 -11.44
N ASP A 473 -28.22 -27.52 -10.16
CA ASP A 473 -27.73 -26.79 -8.99
C ASP A 473 -27.63 -25.25 -9.10
N ALA A 474 -28.70 -24.58 -8.69
CA ALA A 474 -28.61 -23.21 -8.19
C ALA A 474 -28.42 -23.27 -6.67
N GLU A 475 -27.23 -22.94 -6.20
CA GLU A 475 -26.99 -22.68 -4.77
C GLU A 475 -27.74 -21.39 -4.40
N ASP A 476 -28.59 -21.47 -3.37
CA ASP A 476 -29.43 -20.36 -2.90
C ASP A 476 -28.61 -19.56 -1.89
N ASP A 477 -27.87 -18.56 -2.37
CA ASP A 477 -27.07 -17.65 -1.53
C ASP A 477 -27.97 -16.99 -0.47
N GLU A 478 -27.91 -17.48 0.77
CA GLU A 478 -28.71 -16.92 1.86
C GLU A 478 -28.33 -15.45 2.11
N PRO A 479 -29.30 -14.52 2.18
CA PRO A 479 -29.01 -13.10 2.30
C PRO A 479 -28.28 -12.77 3.60
N LEU A 480 -27.14 -12.07 3.47
CA LEU A 480 -26.28 -11.72 4.59
C LEU A 480 -26.73 -10.43 5.28
N TYR A 481 -26.78 -10.48 6.61
CA TYR A 481 -27.28 -9.40 7.46
C TYR A 481 -26.22 -8.97 8.51
N CYS A 482 -26.54 -7.94 9.29
CA CYS A 482 -25.71 -7.42 10.38
C CYS A 482 -24.32 -6.87 9.94
N TYR A 483 -23.54 -6.41 10.91
CA TYR A 483 -22.14 -6.01 10.71
C TYR A 483 -21.20 -7.21 10.51
N CYS A 484 -21.54 -8.37 11.10
CA CYS A 484 -20.76 -9.60 10.98
C CYS A 484 -20.96 -10.35 9.65
N ASN A 485 -21.81 -9.85 8.74
CA ASN A 485 -22.11 -10.45 7.43
C ASN A 485 -22.56 -11.92 7.48
N LYS A 486 -23.23 -12.34 8.56
CA LYS A 486 -23.79 -13.70 8.69
C LYS A 486 -25.27 -13.72 8.26
N PRO A 487 -25.80 -14.87 7.78
CA PRO A 487 -27.22 -15.02 7.42
C PRO A 487 -28.15 -14.89 8.64
N GLU A 488 -29.46 -15.07 8.43
CA GLU A 488 -30.45 -15.02 9.52
C GLU A 488 -30.13 -16.06 10.60
N GLY A 489 -29.94 -15.60 11.85
CA GLY A 489 -29.54 -16.48 12.95
C GLY A 489 -29.87 -15.90 14.32
N GLY A 490 -30.19 -16.77 15.28
CA GLY A 490 -30.42 -16.36 16.67
C GLY A 490 -31.54 -15.32 16.85
N ARG A 491 -31.30 -14.31 17.70
CA ARG A 491 -32.21 -13.16 17.89
C ARG A 491 -31.71 -11.98 17.09
N MET A 492 -32.57 -11.39 16.27
CA MET A 492 -32.24 -10.25 15.42
C MET A 492 -33.20 -9.07 15.61
N LEU A 493 -32.69 -7.86 15.38
CA LEU A 493 -33.38 -6.59 15.50
C LEU A 493 -33.33 -5.85 14.16
N ALA A 494 -34.47 -5.32 13.71
CA ALA A 494 -34.55 -4.52 12.49
C ALA A 494 -34.19 -3.05 12.77
N CYS A 495 -33.45 -2.41 11.87
CA CYS A 495 -33.22 -0.97 11.86
C CYS A 495 -34.42 -0.23 11.23
N ASP A 496 -34.90 0.82 11.89
CA ASP A 496 -36.05 1.62 11.46
C ASP A 496 -35.74 2.69 10.37
N ASP A 497 -34.49 2.85 9.91
CA ASP A 497 -34.19 3.68 8.72
C ASP A 497 -34.44 2.84 7.46
N GLU A 498 -35.45 3.21 6.68
CA GLU A 498 -35.80 2.58 5.40
C GLU A 498 -34.63 2.60 4.38
N ARG A 499 -33.56 3.36 4.64
CA ARG A 499 -32.33 3.43 3.85
C ARG A 499 -31.21 2.49 4.34
N CYS A 500 -31.40 1.75 5.42
CA CYS A 500 -30.39 0.86 5.98
C CYS A 500 -30.09 -0.32 5.03
N LYS A 501 -28.89 -0.38 4.43
CA LYS A 501 -28.48 -1.47 3.53
C LYS A 501 -28.56 -2.86 4.20
N LYS A 502 -28.22 -2.97 5.50
CA LYS A 502 -28.17 -4.25 6.24
C LYS A 502 -29.50 -4.71 6.82
N GLN A 503 -30.44 -3.79 7.09
CA GLN A 503 -31.81 -4.02 7.58
C GLN A 503 -31.96 -4.72 8.95
N TRP A 504 -31.26 -5.83 9.21
CA TRP A 504 -31.35 -6.67 10.41
C TRP A 504 -29.98 -6.87 11.06
N PHE A 505 -29.95 -6.96 12.38
CA PHE A 505 -28.74 -7.03 13.20
C PHE A 505 -28.90 -8.05 14.32
N HIS A 506 -27.90 -8.91 14.54
CA HIS A 506 -27.91 -9.88 15.65
C HIS A 506 -27.79 -9.15 17.00
N PHE A 507 -28.54 -9.62 18.01
CA PHE A 507 -28.55 -9.06 19.36
C PHE A 507 -27.15 -8.98 19.98
N GLU A 508 -26.36 -10.04 19.82
CA GLU A 508 -24.99 -10.14 20.32
C GLU A 508 -24.06 -9.13 19.63
N CYS A 509 -24.18 -8.99 18.31
CA CYS A 509 -23.37 -8.05 17.51
C CYS A 509 -23.70 -6.56 17.74
N VAL A 510 -24.81 -6.23 18.39
CA VAL A 510 -25.15 -4.84 18.79
C VAL A 510 -25.26 -4.66 20.30
N GLY A 511 -24.72 -5.62 21.08
CA GLY A 511 -24.58 -5.51 22.54
C GLY A 511 -25.88 -5.49 23.34
N ILE A 512 -26.98 -6.06 22.81
CA ILE A 512 -28.29 -6.05 23.47
C ILE A 512 -28.72 -7.45 23.96
N GLU A 513 -29.11 -7.55 25.22
CA GLU A 513 -29.66 -8.79 25.79
C GLU A 513 -31.18 -8.90 25.67
N GLU A 514 -31.88 -7.76 25.66
CA GLU A 514 -33.34 -7.63 25.48
C GLU A 514 -33.64 -6.68 24.31
N ALA A 515 -34.79 -6.86 23.66
CA ALA A 515 -35.26 -5.92 22.64
C ALA A 515 -35.45 -4.51 23.27
N PRO A 516 -35.03 -3.42 22.61
CA PRO A 516 -35.21 -2.06 23.12
C PRO A 516 -36.68 -1.78 23.47
N LYS A 517 -36.90 -1.13 24.62
CA LYS A 517 -38.24 -0.76 25.11
C LYS A 517 -38.82 0.45 24.37
N GLU A 518 -38.00 1.12 23.56
CA GLU A 518 -38.40 2.22 22.69
C GLU A 518 -39.08 1.71 21.42
N LYS A 519 -39.90 2.56 20.80
CA LYS A 519 -40.71 2.18 19.62
C LYS A 519 -39.94 2.19 18.30
N LYS A 520 -38.70 2.65 18.32
CA LYS A 520 -37.79 2.71 17.19
C LYS A 520 -36.40 2.35 17.63
N TRP A 521 -35.65 1.66 16.79
CA TRP A 521 -34.23 1.43 16.97
C TRP A 521 -33.50 1.62 15.63
N TYR A 522 -32.33 2.23 15.69
CA TYR A 522 -31.47 2.42 14.54
C TYR A 522 -30.09 1.85 14.86
N CYS A 523 -29.46 1.23 13.86
CA CYS A 523 -28.08 0.80 14.00
C CYS A 523 -27.14 2.03 14.06
N GLU A 524 -25.97 1.89 14.67
CA GLU A 524 -24.98 2.95 14.86
C GLU A 524 -24.69 3.77 13.58
N GLY A 525 -24.40 3.11 12.45
CA GLY A 525 -24.20 3.81 11.17
C GLY A 525 -25.43 4.59 10.67
N CYS A 526 -26.65 4.21 11.07
CA CYS A 526 -27.87 4.96 10.78
C CYS A 526 -28.13 6.10 11.80
N LEU A 527 -27.70 5.96 13.05
CA LEU A 527 -27.72 7.03 14.05
C LEU A 527 -26.76 8.16 13.65
N ILE A 528 -25.51 7.81 13.32
CA ILE A 528 -24.50 8.75 12.79
C ILE A 528 -25.05 9.47 11.56
N ALA A 529 -25.67 8.72 10.62
CA ALA A 529 -26.30 9.31 9.45
C ALA A 529 -27.55 10.16 9.76
N GLU A 530 -28.32 9.88 10.82
CA GLU A 530 -29.45 10.72 11.25
C GLU A 530 -28.98 12.02 11.92
N GLU A 531 -27.96 11.98 12.78
CA GLU A 531 -27.34 13.16 13.39
C GLU A 531 -26.71 14.06 12.31
N TRP A 532 -25.98 13.47 11.36
CA TRP A 532 -25.41 14.21 10.24
C TRP A 532 -26.48 14.89 9.37
N ARG A 533 -27.55 14.17 8.98
CA ARG A 533 -28.68 14.73 8.21
C ARG A 533 -29.46 15.79 9.00
N SER A 534 -29.49 15.69 10.33
CA SER A 534 -30.17 16.67 11.19
C SER A 534 -29.39 17.97 11.31
N ASN A 535 -28.05 17.89 11.30
CA ASN A 535 -27.16 19.06 11.34
C ASN A 535 -26.94 19.72 9.97
N HIS A 536 -26.96 18.96 8.86
CA HIS A 536 -26.59 19.43 7.52
C HIS A 536 -27.74 19.41 6.48
N GLY A 537 -28.87 18.77 6.79
CA GLY A 537 -30.07 18.75 5.95
C GLY A 537 -30.22 17.48 5.09
N ASP A 538 -31.47 17.16 4.77
CA ASP A 538 -31.87 15.96 4.01
C ASP A 538 -31.91 16.24 2.49
N THR A 539 -30.78 16.01 1.81
CA THR A 539 -30.48 16.49 0.45
C THR A 539 -31.31 15.87 -0.68
N ARG A 540 -32.03 14.75 -0.46
CA ARG A 540 -32.82 14.09 -1.51
C ARG A 540 -34.18 14.74 -1.81
N LYS A 541 -34.62 15.75 -1.04
CA LYS A 541 -35.87 16.49 -1.33
C LYS A 541 -35.81 17.37 -2.59
N HIS A 542 -34.64 17.52 -3.21
CA HIS A 542 -34.44 18.32 -4.43
C HIS A 542 -33.87 17.54 -5.62
N ALA A 543 -33.76 16.22 -5.52
CA ALA A 543 -33.55 15.40 -6.71
C ALA A 543 -34.76 15.56 -7.67
N PRO A 544 -34.58 16.04 -8.91
CA PRO A 544 -35.67 16.11 -9.86
C PRO A 544 -36.17 14.69 -10.15
N LYS A 545 -37.48 14.47 -10.03
CA LYS A 545 -38.07 13.20 -10.47
C LYS A 545 -37.79 13.04 -11.97
N SER A 546 -37.12 11.96 -12.33
CA SER A 546 -36.97 11.53 -13.71
C SER A 546 -38.35 11.42 -14.37
N LEU A 547 -38.46 12.01 -15.56
CA LEU A 547 -39.61 11.94 -16.46
C LEU A 547 -39.33 10.96 -17.60
#